data_AF-A0A662DH02-F1
#
_entry.id   AF-A0A662DH02-F1
#
_cell.length_a   1.000
_cell.length_b   1.000
_cell.length_c   1.000
_cell.angle_alpha   90.00
_cell.angle_beta   90.00
_cell.angle_gamma   90.00
#
_symmetry.space_group_name_H-M   'P 1'
#
loop_
_entity.id
_entity.type
_entity.pdbx_description
1 polymer ?
#
loop_
_entity_poly.entity_id
_entity_poly.type
_entity_poly.pdbx_seq_one_letter_code
_entity_poly.pdbx_strand_id
1 'polypeptide(L)'
;WTFNQILRFALSSGVSDTHGMKLVSKTLVDDIAPSVISTTDLFDTELVVRAERAGYQITELPASVEELRETKSNLVKRVPRTLKGVWRIRRSL
;
A
#
# COMPACT_ATOMS: atom_id res chain seq x y z
N TRP A 1 3.36 -12.87 4.26
CA TRP A 1 4.68 -12.82 4.93
C TRP A 1 5.77 -12.22 4.07
N THR A 2 6.17 -12.81 2.94
CA THR A 2 7.33 -12.31 2.15
C THR A 2 7.14 -10.90 1.56
N PHE A 3 5.93 -10.59 1.08
CA PHE A 3 5.65 -9.32 0.41
C PHE A 3 5.64 -8.11 1.37
N ASN A 4 5.03 -8.23 2.55
CA ASN A 4 4.97 -7.16 3.55
C ASN A 4 6.37 -6.80 4.08
N GLN A 5 7.26 -7.79 4.21
CA GLN A 5 8.65 -7.54 4.57
C GLN A 5 9.37 -6.71 3.50
N ILE A 6 9.16 -7.01 2.21
CA ILE A 6 9.72 -6.20 1.12
C ILE A 6 9.22 -4.76 1.22
N LEU A 7 7.93 -4.54 1.47
CA LEU A 7 7.39 -3.18 1.60
C LEU A 7 7.97 -2.43 2.80
N ARG A 8 8.05 -3.06 3.97
CA ARG A 8 8.63 -2.46 5.17
C ARG A 8 10.08 -2.02 4.95
N PHE A 9 10.92 -2.87 4.35
CA PHE A 9 12.31 -2.52 4.06
C PHE A 9 12.46 -1.54 2.89
N ALA A 10 11.65 -1.67 1.84
CA ALA A 10 11.76 -0.85 0.65
C ALA A 10 11.16 0.55 0.81
N LEU A 11 10.19 0.74 1.71
CA LEU A 11 9.49 2.02 1.86
C LEU A 11 9.72 2.67 3.24
N SER A 12 10.40 1.97 4.15
CA SER A 12 10.64 2.37 5.55
C SER A 12 9.35 2.69 6.30
N SER A 13 8.28 1.96 6.01
CA SER A 13 6.97 2.14 6.64
C SER A 13 6.84 1.31 7.90
N GLY A 14 6.21 1.88 8.93
CA GLY A 14 5.85 1.21 10.17
C GLY A 14 4.63 0.29 10.04
N VAL A 15 3.86 0.43 8.97
CA VAL A 15 2.62 -0.32 8.74
C VAL A 15 2.90 -1.79 8.39
N SER A 16 2.23 -2.70 9.08
CA SER A 16 2.43 -4.16 8.99
C SER A 16 1.76 -4.77 7.76
N ASP A 17 0.61 -4.22 7.34
CA ASP A 17 -0.13 -4.64 6.16
C ASP A 17 -0.77 -3.45 5.44
N THR A 18 -0.39 -3.26 4.17
CA THR A 18 -0.95 -2.22 3.32
C THR A 18 -1.98 -2.76 2.32
N HIS A 19 -2.30 -4.06 2.31
CA HIS A 19 -3.14 -4.69 1.29
C HIS A 19 -4.56 -5.06 1.76
N GLY A 20 -4.94 -4.63 2.96
CA GLY A 20 -6.28 -4.84 3.53
C GLY A 20 -7.29 -3.74 3.21
N MET A 21 -8.48 -3.89 3.80
CA MET A 21 -9.51 -2.85 3.88
C MET A 21 -8.96 -1.64 4.62
N LYS A 22 -9.35 -0.43 4.19
CA LYS A 22 -8.87 0.83 4.76
C LYS A 22 -10.03 1.80 4.96
N LEU A 23 -9.98 2.51 6.07
CA LEU A 23 -10.82 3.66 6.34
C LEU A 23 -9.92 4.89 6.31
N VAL A 24 -10.29 5.89 5.51
CA VAL A 24 -9.53 7.12 5.34
C VAL A 24 -10.44 8.31 5.57
N SER A 25 -9.91 9.36 6.23
CA SER A 25 -10.65 10.61 6.36
C SER A 25 -10.67 11.34 5.03
N LYS A 26 -11.69 12.17 4.82
CA LYS A 26 -11.75 13.05 3.64
C LYS A 26 -10.52 13.95 3.55
N THR A 27 -10.07 14.50 4.68
CA THR A 27 -8.88 15.37 4.74
C THR A 27 -7.62 14.68 4.24
N LEU A 28 -7.38 13.43 4.64
CA LEU A 28 -6.24 12.65 4.16
C LEU A 28 -6.32 12.44 2.65
N VAL A 29 -7.52 12.15 2.12
CA VAL A 29 -7.72 11.97 0.67
C VAL A 29 -7.40 13.26 -0.07
N ASP A 30 -7.95 14.39 0.37
CA ASP A 30 -7.78 15.69 -0.29
C ASP A 30 -6.29 16.12 -0.27
N ASP A 31 -5.58 15.86 0.83
CA ASP A 31 -4.17 16.26 0.99
C ASP A 31 -3.19 15.32 0.27
N ILE A 32 -3.41 14.00 0.37
CA ILE A 32 -2.40 13.01 -0.02
C ILE A 32 -2.67 12.40 -1.38
N ALA A 33 -3.93 12.09 -1.72
CA ALA A 33 -4.26 11.38 -2.96
C ALA A 33 -3.76 12.08 -4.24
N PRO A 34 -3.78 13.43 -4.35
CA PRO A 34 -3.23 14.13 -5.52
C PRO A 34 -1.73 13.91 -5.74
N SER A 35 -0.99 13.54 -4.69
CA SER A 35 0.46 13.28 -4.76
C SER A 35 0.81 11.81 -5.05
N VAL A 36 -0.18 10.91 -5.06
CA VAL A 36 0.03 9.48 -5.32
C VAL A 36 0.24 9.25 -6.81
N ILE A 37 1.34 8.58 -7.17
CA ILE A 37 1.72 8.32 -8.56
C ILE A 37 1.13 6.98 -9.05
N SER A 38 1.02 6.00 -8.16
CA SER A 38 0.56 4.66 -8.50
C SER A 38 -0.95 4.62 -8.68
N THR A 39 -1.45 4.21 -9.84
CA THR A 39 -2.90 4.15 -10.15
C THR A 39 -3.49 2.74 -10.13
N THR A 40 -2.67 1.73 -9.82
CA THR A 40 -3.06 0.31 -9.89
C THR A 40 -2.85 -0.38 -8.54
N ASP A 41 -2.25 -1.57 -8.53
CA ASP A 41 -2.06 -2.46 -7.39
C ASP A 41 -1.33 -1.86 -6.19
N LEU A 42 -0.68 -0.70 -6.35
CA LEU A 42 0.12 -0.05 -5.32
C LEU A 42 -0.40 1.32 -4.89
N PHE A 43 -1.54 1.76 -5.42
CA PHE A 43 -2.14 3.05 -5.04
C PHE A 43 -2.30 3.17 -3.52
N ASP A 44 -2.90 2.15 -2.92
CA ASP A 44 -3.19 2.09 -1.50
C ASP A 44 -1.92 2.01 -0.63
N THR A 45 -0.92 1.28 -1.10
CA THR A 45 0.39 1.19 -0.45
C THR A 45 1.11 2.53 -0.48
N GLU A 46 1.13 3.21 -1.63
CA GLU A 46 1.74 4.53 -1.74
C GLU A 46 0.98 5.58 -0.92
N LEU A 47 -0.36 5.55 -0.93
CA LEU A 47 -1.21 6.44 -0.14
C LEU A 47 -0.88 6.33 1.36
N VAL A 48 -0.82 5.10 1.88
CA VAL A 48 -0.51 4.83 3.30
C VAL A 48 0.89 5.34 3.67
N VAL A 49 1.90 5.05 2.85
CA VAL A 49 3.27 5.47 3.12
C VAL A 49 3.42 6.99 3.07
N ARG A 50 2.76 7.66 2.11
CA ARG A 50 2.76 9.13 2.03
C ARG A 50 2.05 9.77 3.22
N ALA A 51 0.92 9.20 3.64
CA ALA A 51 0.20 9.67 4.82
C ALA A 51 1.06 9.54 6.10
N GLU A 52 1.72 8.40 6.29
CA GLU A 52 2.65 8.19 7.41
C GLU A 52 3.77 9.24 7.42
N ARG A 53 4.40 9.49 6.26
CA ARG A 53 5.46 10.51 6.13
C ARG A 53 4.97 11.94 6.33
N ALA A 54 3.71 12.21 6.01
CA ALA A 54 3.06 13.49 6.27
C ALA A 54 2.63 13.65 7.75
N GLY A 55 2.87 12.64 8.60
CA GLY A 55 2.58 12.70 10.03
C GLY A 55 1.16 12.28 10.41
N TYR A 56 0.39 11.69 9.49
CA TYR A 56 -0.93 11.14 9.81
C TYR A 56 -0.80 9.94 10.75
N GLN A 57 -1.69 9.88 11.75
CA GLN A 57 -1.77 8.72 12.63
C GLN A 57 -2.48 7.56 11.91
N ILE A 58 -1.85 6.39 11.96
CA ILE A 58 -2.37 5.16 11.37
C ILE A 58 -2.59 4.17 12.50
N THR A 59 -3.82 3.64 12.60
CA THR A 59 -4.19 2.62 13.58
C THR A 59 -4.56 1.35 12.85
N GLU A 60 -3.91 0.25 13.20
CA GLU A 60 -4.22 -1.08 12.65
C GLU A 60 -5.25 -1.77 13.53
N LEU A 61 -6.33 -2.22 12.90
CA LEU A 61 -7.39 -2.98 13.57
C LEU A 61 -7.31 -4.44 13.11
N PRO A 62 -7.22 -5.41 14.03
CA PRO A 62 -7.20 -6.82 13.67
C PRO A 62 -8.57 -7.20 13.09
N ALA A 63 -8.57 -7.75 11.87
CA ALA A 63 -9.76 -8.23 11.20
C ALA A 63 -9.54 -9.65 10.68
N SER A 64 -10.45 -10.56 11.00
CA SER A 64 -10.51 -11.89 10.38
C SER A 64 -11.26 -11.77 9.05
N VAL A 65 -10.54 -11.88 7.94
CA VAL A 65 -11.12 -11.79 6.59
C VAL A 65 -11.07 -13.17 5.95
N GLU A 66 -12.20 -13.62 5.42
CA GLU A 66 -12.30 -14.85 4.62
C GLU A 66 -12.41 -14.48 3.14
N GLU A 67 -11.49 -14.97 2.31
CA GLU A 67 -11.49 -14.68 0.88
C GLU A 67 -12.47 -15.64 0.17
N LEU A 68 -13.68 -15.15 -0.12
CA LEU A 68 -14.74 -15.95 -0.74
C LEU A 68 -14.61 -16.09 -2.27
N ARG A 69 -13.67 -15.37 -2.90
CA ARG A 69 -13.53 -15.32 -4.36
C ARG A 69 -12.21 -15.93 -4.82
N GLU A 70 -12.25 -16.60 -5.97
CA GLU A 70 -11.04 -17.06 -6.63
C GLU A 70 -10.22 -15.88 -7.18
N THR A 71 -8.90 -15.98 -7.06
CA THR A 71 -7.99 -14.93 -7.53
C THR A 71 -7.99 -14.89 -9.06
N LYS A 72 -8.50 -13.79 -9.62
CA LYS A 72 -8.61 -13.61 -11.09
C LYS A 72 -7.28 -13.32 -11.80
N SER A 73 -6.17 -13.22 -11.08
CA SER A 73 -4.88 -12.74 -11.61
C SER A 73 -3.75 -13.74 -11.34
N ASN A 74 -2.92 -14.01 -12.36
CA ASN A 74 -1.75 -14.86 -12.21
C ASN A 74 -0.65 -14.12 -11.42
N LEU A 75 -0.32 -14.64 -10.24
CA LEU A 75 0.68 -14.09 -9.33
C LEU A 75 2.04 -13.86 -10.00
N VAL A 76 2.50 -14.79 -10.84
CA VAL A 76 3.82 -14.74 -11.49
C VAL A 76 3.94 -13.54 -12.43
N LYS A 77 2.83 -13.17 -13.10
CA LYS A 77 2.79 -11.99 -13.97
C LYS A 77 2.74 -10.68 -13.16
N ARG A 78 2.21 -10.72 -11.94
CA ARG A 78 2.04 -9.54 -11.06
C ARG A 78 3.34 -9.15 -10.37
N VAL A 79 4.11 -10.13 -9.87
CA VAL A 79 5.37 -9.91 -9.13
C VAL A 79 6.33 -8.90 -9.79
N PRO A 80 6.76 -9.06 -11.07
CA PRO A 80 7.71 -8.12 -11.67
C PRO A 80 7.13 -6.71 -11.85
N ARG A 81 5.82 -6.60 -12.14
CA ARG A 81 5.12 -5.31 -12.21
C ARG A 81 5.12 -4.62 -10.84
N THR A 82 4.82 -5.37 -9.79
CA THR A 82 4.81 -4.85 -8.41
C THR A 82 6.18 -4.38 -7.98
N LEU A 83 7.25 -5.14 -8.22
CA LEU A 83 8.63 -4.73 -7.88
C LEU A 83 9.05 -3.43 -8.57
N LYS A 84 8.75 -3.28 -9.87
CA LYS A 84 9.01 -2.04 -10.62
C LYS A 84 8.22 -0.86 -10.05
N GLY A 85 6.98 -1.11 -9.62
CA GLY A 85 6.14 -0.11 -8.97
C GLY A 85 6.70 0.34 -7.62
N VAL A 86 7.10 -0.60 -6.76
CA VAL A 86 7.73 -0.29 -5.46
C VAL A 86 9.01 0.52 -5.64
N TRP A 87 9.85 0.18 -6.62
CA TRP A 87 11.05 0.96 -6.91
C TRP A 87 10.74 2.39 -7.36
N ARG A 88 9.70 2.58 -8.18
CA ARG A 88 9.24 3.91 -8.61
C ARG A 88 8.79 4.73 -7.41
N ILE A 89 7.96 4.15 -6.54
CA ILE A 89 7.48 4.81 -5.32
C ILE A 89 8.67 5.24 -4.45
N ARG A 90 9.62 4.32 -4.20
CA ARG A 90 10.82 4.62 -3.39
C ARG A 90 11.62 5.81 -3.93
N ARG A 91 11.65 6.03 -5.25
CA ARG A 91 12.36 7.15 -5.87
C ARG A 91 11.58 8.47 -5.80
N SER A 92 10.25 8.42 -5.61
CA SER A 92 9.36 9.59 -5.60
C SER A 92 8.89 10.03 -4.21
N LEU A 93 9.22 9.24 -3.19
CA LEU A 93 8.89 9.46 -1.79
C LEU A 93 10.01 10.22 -1.08
#